data_AF-A0A420DXV7-F1
#
_entry.id   AF-A0A420DXV7-F1
#
_cell.length_a   1.000
_cell.length_b   1.000
_cell.length_c   1.000
_cell.angle_alpha   90.00
_cell.angle_beta   90.00
_cell.angle_gamma   90.00
#
_symmetry.space_group_name_H-M   'P 1'
#
loop_
_entity.id
_entity.type
_entity.pdbx_description
1 polymer ?
#
loop_
_entity_poly.entity_id
_entity_poly.type
_entity_poly.pdbx_seq_one_letter_code
_entity_poly.pdbx_strand_id
1 'polypeptide(L)'
;MLNHILKSISYIFHPLIMPLLGVIFYFSKTPRFIPLPVIKAKLISVSILTIILPILLFYLLKTLHKVESIHLENAKERIIPLFLNSIIIVLVFSRVLTQNEIPELYFFFIGILISTLTCLALAYAKFKASIHMIASAGFFMFAIAISIHFKININGTIALMCIILGAIASSRLHLKAHTVPELIIGFFIGLLPQLILLNYWL
;
A
#
# COMPACT_ATOMS: atom_id res chain seq x y z
N MET A 1 27.58 0.01 -6.99
CA MET A 1 26.84 1.25 -6.65
C MET A 1 25.37 1.22 -7.09
N LEU A 2 25.07 1.08 -8.40
CA LEU A 2 23.69 1.08 -8.93
C LEU A 2 22.79 -0.01 -8.30
N ASN A 3 23.29 -1.23 -8.14
CA ASN A 3 22.55 -2.34 -7.49
C ASN A 3 22.18 -2.04 -6.03
N HIS A 4 22.99 -1.26 -5.30
CA HIS A 4 22.68 -0.89 -3.92
C HIS A 4 21.58 0.17 -3.88
N ILE A 5 21.67 1.21 -4.72
CA ILE A 5 20.65 2.26 -4.82
C ILE A 5 19.27 1.66 -5.15
N LEU A 6 19.21 0.78 -6.15
CA LEU A 6 17.95 0.17 -6.59
C LEU A 6 17.36 -0.79 -5.54
N LYS A 7 18.20 -1.51 -4.78
CA LYS A 7 17.72 -2.32 -3.64
C LYS A 7 17.16 -1.44 -2.52
N SER A 8 17.82 -0.34 -2.20
CA SER A 8 17.36 0.60 -1.15
C SER A 8 16.00 1.21 -1.49
N ILE A 9 15.73 1.55 -2.75
CA ILE A 9 14.42 2.07 -3.19
C ILE A 9 13.29 1.11 -2.80
N SER A 10 13.49 -0.20 -2.95
CA SER A 10 12.44 -1.17 -2.63
C SER A 10 12.29 -1.44 -1.14
N TYR A 11 13.33 -1.18 -0.36
CA TYR A 11 13.26 -1.22 1.09
C TYR A 11 12.55 0.02 1.67
N ILE A 12 12.85 1.21 1.12
CA ILE A 12 12.24 2.47 1.56
C ILE A 12 10.76 2.51 1.20
N PHE A 13 10.41 2.14 -0.04
CA PHE A 13 9.02 2.08 -0.53
C PHE A 13 8.44 0.67 -0.41
N HIS A 14 8.73 0.02 0.72
CA HIS A 14 8.23 -1.32 0.98
C HIS A 14 6.70 -1.30 1.14
N PRO A 15 5.95 -2.25 0.54
CA PRO A 15 4.49 -2.25 0.57
C PRO A 15 3.86 -2.17 1.96
N LEU A 16 4.49 -2.76 2.98
CA LEU A 16 4.00 -2.70 4.37
C LEU A 16 4.02 -1.27 4.95
N ILE A 17 4.90 -0.40 4.47
CA ILE A 17 5.04 0.97 4.97
C ILE A 17 4.05 1.92 4.27
N MET A 18 3.61 1.59 3.05
CA MET A 18 2.78 2.47 2.23
C MET A 18 1.42 2.84 2.85
N PRO A 19 0.67 1.94 3.52
CA PRO A 19 -0.55 2.31 4.23
C PRO A 19 -0.30 3.38 5.31
N LEU A 20 0.78 3.22 6.10
CA LEU A 20 1.16 4.19 7.12
C LEU A 20 1.56 5.53 6.49
N LEU A 21 2.30 5.51 5.38
CA LEU A 21 2.64 6.73 4.64
C LEU A 21 1.38 7.47 4.14
N GLY A 22 0.36 6.75 3.68
CA GLY A 22 -0.94 7.34 3.33
C GLY A 22 -1.61 8.07 4.51
N VAL A 23 -1.59 7.46 5.69
CA VAL A 23 -2.16 8.06 6.91
C VAL A 23 -1.36 9.28 7.37
N ILE A 24 -0.02 9.19 7.38
CA ILE A 24 0.86 10.32 7.70
C ILE A 24 0.63 11.47 6.72
N PHE A 25 0.57 11.15 5.41
CA PHE A 25 0.32 12.13 4.38
C PHE A 25 -1.01 12.84 4.59
N TYR A 26 -2.10 12.09 4.83
CA TYR A 26 -3.40 12.65 5.14
C TYR A 26 -3.35 13.65 6.29
N PHE A 27 -2.84 13.25 7.46
CA PHE A 27 -2.78 14.14 8.62
C PHE A 27 -1.84 15.34 8.43
N SER A 28 -0.85 15.23 7.54
CA SER A 28 0.05 16.35 7.21
C SER A 28 -0.55 17.38 6.23
N LYS A 29 -1.59 16.99 5.49
CA LYS A 29 -2.15 17.79 4.38
C LYS A 29 -3.61 18.19 4.57
N THR A 30 -4.36 17.44 5.36
CA THR A 30 -5.77 17.75 5.61
C THR A 30 -5.89 19.09 6.35
N PRO A 31 -6.84 19.96 5.95
CA PRO A 31 -7.17 21.17 6.72
C PRO A 31 -8.04 20.85 7.94
N ARG A 32 -8.50 19.60 8.11
CA ARG A 32 -9.37 19.21 9.23
C ARG A 32 -8.63 19.30 10.55
N PHE A 33 -9.25 19.96 11.53
CA PHE A 33 -8.74 19.98 12.88
C PHE A 33 -9.04 18.64 13.58
N ILE A 34 -7.98 17.89 13.87
CA ILE A 34 -8.06 16.62 14.59
C ILE A 34 -7.13 16.71 15.80
N PRO A 35 -7.60 16.45 17.03
CA PRO A 35 -6.76 16.55 18.22
C PRO A 35 -5.50 15.68 18.11
N LEU A 36 -4.35 16.25 18.47
CA LEU A 36 -3.06 15.55 18.38
C LEU A 36 -3.03 14.18 19.09
N PRO A 37 -3.67 13.98 20.26
CA PRO A 37 -3.76 12.65 20.88
C PRO A 37 -4.45 11.61 19.98
N VAL A 38 -5.50 12.02 19.26
CA VAL A 38 -6.22 11.14 18.33
C VAL A 38 -5.32 10.78 17.14
N ILE A 39 -4.65 11.76 16.53
CA ILE A 39 -3.70 11.52 15.44
C ILE A 39 -2.63 10.51 15.87
N LYS A 40 -2.01 10.72 17.03
CA LYS A 40 -0.98 9.81 17.58
C LYS A 40 -1.52 8.41 17.80
N ALA A 41 -2.70 8.27 18.38
CA ALA A 41 -3.33 6.96 18.59
C ALA A 41 -3.56 6.22 17.26
N LYS A 42 -4.13 6.89 16.25
CA LYS A 42 -4.38 6.29 14.94
C LYS A 42 -3.06 5.88 14.24
N LEU A 43 -2.03 6.72 14.29
CA LEU A 43 -0.70 6.40 13.73
C LEU A 43 -0.06 5.19 14.40
N ILE A 44 -0.11 5.09 15.73
CA ILE A 44 0.42 3.95 16.47
C ILE A 44 -0.35 2.68 16.10
N SER A 45 -1.69 2.72 16.14
CA SER A 45 -2.52 1.57 15.78
C SER A 45 -2.28 1.09 14.34
N VAL A 46 -2.23 2.01 13.37
CA VAL A 46 -1.93 1.67 11.97
C VAL A 46 -0.53 1.08 11.85
N SER A 47 0.48 1.63 12.53
CA SER A 47 1.85 1.10 12.48
C SER A 47 1.94 -0.33 13.02
N ILE A 48 1.29 -0.59 14.16
CA ILE A 48 1.24 -1.93 14.74
C ILE A 48 0.56 -2.91 13.78
N LEU A 49 -0.62 -2.54 13.25
CA LEU A 49 -1.41 -3.42 12.42
C LEU A 49 -0.82 -3.64 11.03
N THR A 50 -0.24 -2.63 10.38
CA THR A 50 0.18 -2.70 8.97
C THR A 50 1.66 -3.02 8.78
N ILE A 51 2.48 -2.90 9.82
CA ILE A 51 3.92 -3.20 9.77
C ILE A 51 4.27 -4.34 10.73
N ILE A 52 4.08 -4.11 12.04
CA ILE A 52 4.57 -5.04 13.07
C ILE A 52 3.86 -6.39 12.95
N LEU A 53 2.53 -6.39 12.91
CA LEU A 53 1.73 -7.60 12.87
C LEU A 53 2.00 -8.45 11.60
N PRO A 54 2.02 -7.91 10.36
CA PRO A 54 2.41 -8.65 9.16
C PRO A 54 3.81 -9.27 9.25
N ILE A 55 4.79 -8.55 9.82
CA ILE A 55 6.14 -9.08 10.01
C ILE A 55 6.11 -10.29 10.97
N LEU A 56 5.42 -10.16 12.11
CA LEU A 56 5.28 -11.25 13.08
C LEU A 56 4.58 -12.47 12.46
N LEU A 57 3.48 -12.25 11.72
CA LEU A 57 2.76 -13.31 11.03
C LEU A 57 3.62 -13.97 9.96
N PHE A 58 4.42 -13.21 9.22
CA PHE A 58 5.35 -13.76 8.23
C PHE A 58 6.37 -14.70 8.89
N TYR A 59 7.00 -14.28 9.99
CA TYR A 59 7.93 -15.14 10.72
C TYR A 59 7.26 -16.39 11.29
N LEU A 60 6.03 -16.28 11.79
CA LEU A 60 5.24 -17.44 12.22
C LEU A 60 5.02 -18.43 11.06
N LEU A 61 4.60 -17.94 9.89
CA LEU A 61 4.40 -18.79 8.71
C LEU A 61 5.68 -19.49 8.26
N LYS A 62 6.83 -18.81 8.37
CA LYS A 62 8.14 -19.39 8.08
C LYS A 62 8.49 -20.52 9.05
N THR A 63 8.25 -20.34 10.34
CA THR A 63 8.46 -21.38 11.36
C THR A 63 7.54 -22.59 11.15
N LEU A 64 6.33 -22.38 10.64
CA LEU A 64 5.38 -23.44 10.27
C LEU A 64 5.63 -24.05 8.89
N HIS A 65 6.72 -23.68 8.22
CA HIS A 65 7.08 -24.12 6.86
C HIS A 65 5.97 -23.91 5.81
N LYS A 66 5.15 -22.85 5.99
CA LYS A 66 4.11 -22.44 5.03
C LYS A 66 4.63 -21.48 3.95
N VAL A 67 5.82 -20.92 4.15
CA VAL A 67 6.53 -20.04 3.22
C VAL A 67 8.00 -20.42 3.23
N GLU A 68 8.63 -20.61 2.07
CA GLU A 68 10.01 -21.10 1.96
C GLU A 68 11.00 -19.93 1.89
N SER A 69 10.63 -18.82 1.25
CA SER A 69 11.52 -17.69 0.99
C SER A 69 11.00 -16.34 1.50
N ILE A 70 11.92 -15.49 1.96
CA ILE A 70 11.63 -14.08 2.36
C ILE A 70 11.20 -13.25 1.15
N HIS A 71 11.62 -13.63 -0.05
CA HIS A 71 11.34 -12.90 -1.28
C HIS A 71 10.03 -13.30 -1.96
N LEU A 72 9.31 -14.32 -1.43
CA LEU A 72 8.03 -14.80 -1.96
C LEU A 72 8.12 -14.97 -3.49
N GLU A 73 9.09 -15.80 -3.90
CA GLU A 73 9.50 -15.91 -5.30
C GLU A 73 8.36 -16.49 -6.16
N ASN A 74 7.55 -17.35 -5.55
CA ASN A 74 6.41 -18.01 -6.17
C ASN A 74 5.09 -17.31 -5.84
N ALA A 75 4.20 -17.17 -6.84
CA ALA A 75 2.86 -16.59 -6.65
C ALA A 75 2.05 -17.34 -5.57
N LYS A 76 2.24 -18.65 -5.44
CA LYS A 76 1.58 -19.49 -4.42
C LYS A 76 1.96 -19.09 -2.98
N GLU A 77 3.22 -18.74 -2.74
CA GLU A 77 3.69 -18.33 -1.40
C GLU A 77 3.06 -17.01 -0.95
N ARG A 78 2.56 -16.19 -1.89
CA ARG A 78 1.90 -14.92 -1.59
C ARG A 78 0.46 -15.07 -1.11
N ILE A 79 -0.17 -16.23 -1.35
CA ILE A 79 -1.60 -16.43 -1.06
C ILE A 79 -1.89 -16.25 0.42
N ILE A 80 -1.18 -16.97 1.30
CA ILE A 80 -1.42 -16.90 2.75
C ILE A 80 -1.09 -15.49 3.29
N PRO A 81 0.07 -14.87 2.99
CA PRO A 81 0.36 -13.49 3.38
C PRO A 81 -0.69 -12.47 2.91
N LEU A 82 -1.15 -12.55 1.66
CA LEU A 82 -2.15 -11.62 1.10
C LEU A 82 -3.53 -11.81 1.75
N PHE A 83 -3.92 -13.06 2.04
CA PHE A 83 -5.15 -13.36 2.77
C PHE A 83 -5.12 -12.78 4.19
N LEU A 84 -4.05 -13.04 4.94
CA LEU A 84 -3.88 -12.46 6.28
C LEU A 84 -3.85 -10.94 6.26
N ASN A 85 -3.16 -10.34 5.29
CA ASN A 85 -3.14 -8.89 5.12
C ASN A 85 -4.54 -8.33 4.85
N SER A 86 -5.38 -9.04 4.07
CA SER A 86 -6.76 -8.62 3.82
C SER A 86 -7.58 -8.54 5.12
N ILE A 87 -7.43 -9.52 6.03
CA ILE A 87 -8.07 -9.51 7.35
C ILE A 87 -7.58 -8.32 8.18
N ILE A 88 -6.27 -8.08 8.19
CA ILE A 88 -5.67 -6.95 8.91
C ILE A 88 -6.25 -5.62 8.41
N ILE A 89 -6.33 -5.43 7.09
CA ILE A 89 -6.89 -4.20 6.50
C ILE A 89 -8.36 -4.01 6.90
N VAL A 90 -9.15 -5.08 6.94
CA VAL A 90 -10.52 -5.04 7.48
C VAL A 90 -10.54 -4.58 8.94
N LEU A 91 -9.64 -5.08 9.78
CA LEU A 91 -9.53 -4.62 11.17
C LEU A 91 -9.17 -3.13 11.26
N VAL A 92 -8.31 -2.62 10.37
CA VAL A 92 -7.95 -1.20 10.38
C VAL A 92 -9.18 -0.32 10.12
N PHE A 93 -9.90 -0.51 9.02
CA PHE A 93 -11.03 0.40 8.72
C PHE A 93 -12.28 0.15 9.59
N SER A 94 -12.44 -1.06 10.16
CA SER A 94 -13.58 -1.36 11.04
C SER A 94 -13.38 -0.90 12.49
N ARG A 95 -12.14 -0.79 12.97
CA ARG A 95 -11.84 -0.47 14.38
C ARG A 95 -11.01 0.79 14.58
N VAL A 96 -10.11 1.11 13.65
CA VAL A 96 -9.15 2.21 13.80
C VAL A 96 -9.58 3.42 12.97
N LEU A 97 -9.84 3.24 11.68
CA LEU A 97 -10.15 4.33 10.74
C LEU A 97 -11.59 4.21 10.27
N THR A 98 -12.53 4.43 11.18
CA THR A 98 -13.96 4.22 10.90
C THR A 98 -14.53 5.35 10.03
N GLN A 99 -15.54 5.00 9.21
CA GLN A 99 -16.17 5.93 8.27
C GLN A 99 -16.73 7.19 8.95
N ASN A 100 -17.30 7.05 10.15
CA ASN A 100 -17.92 8.15 10.89
C ASN A 100 -16.89 9.15 11.45
N GLU A 101 -15.62 8.76 11.59
CA GLU A 101 -14.56 9.62 12.10
C GLU A 101 -13.78 10.29 10.94
N ILE A 102 -13.24 9.49 10.02
CA ILE A 102 -12.35 9.93 8.96
C ILE A 102 -12.67 9.16 7.65
N PRO A 103 -13.71 9.57 6.90
CA PRO A 103 -14.18 8.85 5.71
C PRO A 103 -13.09 8.71 4.63
N GLU A 104 -12.23 9.71 4.44
CA GLU A 104 -11.15 9.71 3.46
C GLU A 104 -10.17 8.57 3.72
N LEU A 105 -9.79 8.36 4.99
CA LEU A 105 -8.93 7.26 5.39
C LEU A 105 -9.66 5.91 5.42
N TYR A 106 -10.95 5.90 5.75
CA TYR A 106 -11.78 4.70 5.66
C TYR A 106 -11.80 4.15 4.21
N PHE A 107 -12.15 5.00 3.24
CA PHE A 107 -12.19 4.60 1.83
C PHE A 107 -10.80 4.35 1.24
N PHE A 108 -9.75 5.03 1.72
CA PHE A 108 -8.37 4.67 1.37
C PHE A 108 -8.06 3.20 1.72
N PHE A 109 -8.42 2.75 2.92
CA PHE A 109 -8.21 1.37 3.34
C PHE A 109 -9.14 0.37 2.65
N ILE A 110 -10.36 0.76 2.27
CA ILE A 110 -11.19 -0.07 1.37
C ILE A 110 -10.51 -0.23 0.01
N GLY A 111 -9.93 0.83 -0.55
CA GLY A 111 -9.17 0.75 -1.80
C GLY A 111 -7.99 -0.21 -1.68
N ILE A 112 -7.24 -0.15 -0.57
CA ILE A 112 -6.17 -1.12 -0.27
C ILE A 112 -6.71 -2.55 -0.18
N LEU A 113 -7.88 -2.75 0.44
CA LEU A 113 -8.51 -4.08 0.51
C LEU A 113 -8.83 -4.61 -0.89
N ILE A 114 -9.49 -3.81 -1.74
CA ILE A 114 -9.85 -4.21 -3.10
C ILE A 114 -8.59 -4.53 -3.91
N SER A 115 -7.55 -3.70 -3.83
CA SER A 115 -6.26 -3.97 -4.47
C SER A 115 -5.61 -5.27 -3.97
N THR A 116 -5.67 -5.53 -2.66
CA THR A 116 -5.09 -6.74 -2.04
C THR A 116 -5.86 -7.99 -2.46
N LEU A 117 -7.19 -7.96 -2.46
CA LEU A 117 -8.04 -9.06 -2.90
C LEU A 117 -7.88 -9.33 -4.40
N THR A 118 -7.73 -8.29 -5.22
CA THR A 118 -7.43 -8.44 -6.65
C THR A 118 -6.06 -9.09 -6.84
N CYS A 119 -5.04 -8.66 -6.08
CA CYS A 119 -3.72 -9.29 -6.11
C CYS A 119 -3.77 -10.76 -5.65
N LEU A 120 -4.58 -11.07 -4.64
CA LEU A 120 -4.80 -12.44 -4.15
C LEU A 120 -5.44 -13.31 -5.24
N ALA A 121 -6.48 -12.83 -5.92
CA ALA A 121 -7.12 -13.52 -7.03
C ALA A 121 -6.13 -13.81 -8.17
N LEU A 122 -5.28 -12.84 -8.52
CA LEU A 122 -4.22 -13.04 -9.51
C LEU A 122 -3.16 -14.04 -9.05
N ALA A 123 -2.82 -14.06 -7.75
CA ALA A 123 -1.89 -15.04 -7.20
C ALA A 123 -2.44 -16.48 -7.35
N TYR A 124 -3.75 -16.70 -7.15
CA TYR A 124 -4.41 -17.98 -7.47
C TYR A 124 -4.36 -18.31 -8.96
N ALA A 125 -4.53 -17.30 -9.83
CA ALA A 125 -4.34 -17.44 -11.27
C ALA A 125 -2.86 -17.56 -11.70
N LYS A 126 -1.93 -17.69 -10.74
CA LYS A 126 -0.47 -17.79 -10.94
C LYS A 126 0.16 -16.56 -11.62
N PHE A 127 -0.52 -15.41 -11.61
CA PHE A 127 0.00 -14.14 -12.11
C PHE A 127 0.64 -13.34 -10.98
N LYS A 128 1.90 -12.92 -11.16
CA LYS A 128 2.72 -12.31 -10.11
C LYS A 128 2.71 -10.77 -10.21
N ALA A 129 1.55 -10.15 -10.02
CA ALA A 129 1.44 -8.68 -9.98
C ALA A 129 2.42 -8.07 -8.96
N SER A 130 2.98 -6.90 -9.28
CA SER A 130 3.94 -6.24 -8.39
C SER A 130 3.25 -5.52 -7.24
N ILE A 131 3.38 -6.06 -6.04
CA ILE A 131 2.82 -5.47 -4.80
C ILE A 131 3.44 -4.09 -4.51
N HIS A 132 4.70 -3.86 -4.93
CA HIS A 132 5.33 -2.54 -4.83
C HIS A 132 4.63 -1.51 -5.72
N MET A 133 4.29 -1.88 -6.96
CA MET A 133 3.53 -1.01 -7.86
C MET A 133 2.09 -0.81 -7.36
N ILE A 134 1.44 -1.85 -6.84
CA ILE A 134 0.10 -1.74 -6.26
C ILE A 134 0.07 -0.72 -5.12
N ALA A 135 0.97 -0.89 -4.14
CA ALA A 135 0.99 -0.04 -2.96
C ALA A 135 1.35 1.42 -3.29
N SER A 136 2.33 1.62 -4.18
CA SER A 136 2.76 2.96 -4.59
C SER A 136 1.76 3.68 -5.49
N ALA A 137 1.14 2.99 -6.45
CA ALA A 137 0.11 3.58 -7.30
C ALA A 137 -1.16 3.91 -6.52
N GLY A 138 -1.53 3.06 -5.56
CA GLY A 138 -2.65 3.35 -4.65
C GLY A 138 -2.40 4.59 -3.79
N PHE A 139 -1.22 4.70 -3.17
CA PHE A 139 -0.84 5.91 -2.45
C PHE A 139 -0.80 7.15 -3.35
N PHE A 140 -0.25 7.03 -4.56
CA PHE A 140 -0.20 8.13 -5.53
C PHE A 140 -1.59 8.65 -5.89
N MET A 141 -2.52 7.75 -6.22
CA MET A 141 -3.90 8.13 -6.54
C MET A 141 -4.61 8.74 -5.33
N PHE A 142 -4.38 8.21 -4.13
CA PHE A 142 -4.91 8.79 -2.89
C PHE A 142 -4.35 10.21 -2.64
N ALA A 143 -3.07 10.46 -2.91
CA ALA A 143 -2.50 11.79 -2.77
C ALA A 143 -3.14 12.80 -3.74
N ILE A 144 -3.35 12.40 -5.00
CA ILE A 144 -4.09 13.20 -6.00
C ILE A 144 -5.52 13.48 -5.49
N ALA A 145 -6.21 12.46 -4.99
CA ALA A 145 -7.56 12.58 -4.45
C ALA A 145 -7.65 13.61 -3.32
N ILE A 146 -6.71 13.57 -2.37
CA ILE A 146 -6.61 14.52 -1.26
C ILE A 146 -6.36 15.96 -1.76
N SER A 147 -5.54 16.12 -2.81
CA SER A 147 -5.32 17.42 -3.46
C SER A 147 -6.61 18.02 -4.00
N ILE A 148 -7.40 17.20 -4.71
CA ILE A 148 -8.66 17.62 -5.34
C ILE A 148 -9.71 17.91 -4.26
N HIS A 149 -9.91 16.98 -3.32
CA HIS A 149 -10.92 17.08 -2.28
C HIS A 149 -10.75 18.33 -1.41
N PHE A 150 -9.54 18.59 -0.93
CA PHE A 150 -9.26 19.77 -0.09
C PHE A 150 -8.82 21.01 -0.87
N LYS A 151 -8.79 20.94 -2.21
CA LYS A 151 -8.34 22.04 -3.09
C LYS A 151 -6.96 22.59 -2.72
N ILE A 152 -6.05 21.71 -2.29
CA ILE A 152 -4.68 22.06 -1.89
C ILE A 152 -3.70 21.79 -3.01
N ASN A 153 -2.72 22.68 -3.20
CA ASN A 153 -1.66 22.49 -4.17
C ASN A 153 -0.56 21.57 -3.61
N ILE A 154 -0.43 20.39 -4.19
CA ILE A 154 0.65 19.43 -3.90
C ILE A 154 1.41 19.02 -5.17
N ASN A 155 1.43 19.88 -6.20
CA ASN A 155 2.02 19.54 -7.51
C ASN A 155 3.47 19.06 -7.40
N GLY A 156 4.27 19.65 -6.50
CA GLY A 156 5.63 19.19 -6.22
C GLY A 156 5.67 17.76 -5.66
N THR A 157 4.74 17.39 -4.78
CA THR A 157 4.62 16.02 -4.27
C THR A 157 4.19 15.04 -5.36
N ILE A 158 3.25 15.43 -6.23
CA ILE A 158 2.79 14.60 -7.35
C ILE A 158 3.96 14.35 -8.32
N ALA A 159 4.70 15.40 -8.70
CA ALA A 159 5.88 15.27 -9.56
C ALA A 159 6.95 14.34 -8.95
N LEU A 160 7.23 14.49 -7.65
CA LEU A 160 8.16 13.62 -6.93
C LEU A 160 7.68 12.16 -6.91
N MET A 161 6.38 11.93 -6.68
CA MET A 161 5.80 10.58 -6.69
C MET A 161 5.87 9.93 -8.08
N CYS A 162 5.70 10.69 -9.18
CA CYS A 162 5.89 10.17 -10.53
C CYS A 162 7.32 9.67 -10.74
N ILE A 163 8.33 10.43 -10.29
CA ILE A 163 9.74 10.03 -10.35
C ILE A 163 9.98 8.77 -9.52
N ILE A 164 9.44 8.73 -8.29
CA ILE A 164 9.57 7.57 -7.40
C ILE A 164 8.90 6.32 -7.99
N LEU A 165 7.71 6.43 -8.57
CA LEU A 165 7.03 5.33 -9.25
C LEU A 165 7.89 4.76 -10.38
N GLY A 166 8.46 5.62 -11.22
CA GLY A 166 9.40 5.23 -12.26
C GLY A 166 10.65 4.54 -11.70
N ALA A 167 11.18 5.04 -10.59
CA ALA A 167 12.34 4.46 -9.90
C ALA A 167 12.03 3.09 -9.27
N ILE A 168 10.84 2.90 -8.69
CA ILE A 168 10.36 1.61 -8.17
C ILE A 168 10.23 0.62 -9.32
N ALA A 169 9.54 0.99 -10.41
CA ALA A 169 9.39 0.13 -11.59
C ALA A 169 10.75 -0.28 -12.16
N SER A 170 11.67 0.68 -12.31
CA SER A 170 13.03 0.44 -12.79
C SER A 170 13.80 -0.51 -11.86
N SER A 171 13.69 -0.33 -10.54
CA SER A 171 14.31 -1.25 -9.56
C SER A 171 13.77 -2.68 -9.71
N ARG A 172 12.45 -2.85 -9.87
CA ARG A 172 11.84 -4.18 -10.00
C ARG A 172 12.26 -4.89 -11.29
N LEU A 173 12.35 -4.17 -12.42
CA LEU A 173 12.87 -4.72 -13.68
C LEU A 173 14.35 -5.08 -13.57
N HIS A 174 15.17 -4.16 -13.03
CA HIS A 174 16.62 -4.34 -12.94
C HIS A 174 17.01 -5.51 -12.05
N LEU A 175 16.30 -5.72 -10.93
CA LEU A 175 16.49 -6.89 -10.07
C LEU A 175 15.86 -8.17 -10.63
N LYS A 176 15.30 -8.15 -11.84
CA LYS A 176 14.60 -9.27 -12.48
C LYS A 176 13.50 -9.88 -11.59
N ALA A 177 12.92 -9.05 -10.72
CA ALA A 177 11.88 -9.48 -9.79
C ALA A 177 10.51 -9.59 -10.46
N HIS A 178 10.32 -8.80 -11.53
CA HIS A 178 9.07 -8.68 -12.28
C HIS A 178 9.30 -8.38 -13.76
N THR A 179 8.29 -8.68 -14.58
CA THR A 179 8.21 -8.28 -15.99
C THR A 179 7.44 -6.98 -16.17
N VAL A 180 7.53 -6.35 -17.36
CA VAL A 180 6.79 -5.11 -17.66
C VAL A 180 5.26 -5.28 -17.49
N PRO A 181 4.61 -6.34 -18.02
CA PRO A 181 3.17 -6.54 -17.80
C PRO A 181 2.79 -6.65 -16.31
N GLU A 182 3.59 -7.32 -15.49
CA GLU A 182 3.34 -7.45 -14.04
C GLU A 182 3.40 -6.11 -13.30
N LEU A 183 4.26 -5.19 -13.76
CA LEU A 183 4.36 -3.84 -13.21
C LEU A 183 3.19 -2.96 -13.66
N ILE A 184 2.82 -3.00 -14.94
CA ILE A 184 1.68 -2.24 -15.48
C ILE A 184 0.39 -2.69 -14.79
N ILE A 185 0.15 -4.01 -14.73
CA ILE A 185 -1.02 -4.57 -14.04
C ILE A 185 -1.00 -4.20 -12.55
N GLY A 186 0.15 -4.30 -11.89
CA GLY A 186 0.29 -3.87 -10.49
C GLY A 186 -0.05 -2.40 -10.29
N PHE A 187 0.39 -1.51 -11.18
CA PHE A 187 0.08 -0.09 -11.13
C PHE A 187 -1.44 0.17 -11.19
N PHE A 188 -2.14 -0.42 -12.15
CA PHE A 188 -3.59 -0.22 -12.29
C PHE A 188 -4.40 -0.87 -11.17
N ILE A 189 -3.96 -2.00 -10.61
CA ILE A 189 -4.58 -2.61 -9.42
C ILE A 189 -4.48 -1.70 -8.20
N GLY A 190 -3.42 -0.91 -8.08
CA GLY A 190 -3.31 0.10 -7.03
C GLY A 190 -4.17 1.34 -7.31
N LEU A 191 -4.08 1.87 -8.53
CA LEU A 191 -4.69 3.14 -8.91
C LEU A 191 -6.21 3.08 -9.03
N LEU A 192 -6.76 2.09 -9.74
CA LEU A 192 -8.18 2.06 -10.10
C LEU A 192 -9.11 1.94 -8.90
N PRO A 193 -8.86 1.08 -7.90
CA PRO A 193 -9.74 1.02 -6.72
C PRO A 193 -9.81 2.36 -5.97
N GLN A 194 -8.68 3.07 -5.85
CA GLN A 194 -8.66 4.39 -5.22
C GLN A 194 -9.44 5.43 -6.04
N LEU A 195 -9.29 5.40 -7.37
CA LEU A 195 -10.02 6.28 -8.29
C LEU A 195 -11.53 6.04 -8.24
N ILE A 196 -11.97 4.78 -8.27
CA ILE A 196 -13.39 4.41 -8.24
C ILE A 196 -14.04 4.86 -6.93
N LEU A 197 -13.32 4.72 -5.82
CA LEU A 197 -13.84 5.05 -4.49
C LEU A 197 -13.97 6.55 -4.22
N LEU A 198 -13.43 7.42 -5.08
CA LEU A 198 -13.59 8.87 -4.93
C LEU A 198 -15.05 9.29 -4.85
N ASN A 199 -15.93 8.66 -5.61
CA ASN A 199 -17.36 9.00 -5.64
C ASN A 199 -18.06 8.88 -4.27
N TYR A 200 -17.44 8.24 -3.28
CA TYR A 200 -18.02 8.04 -1.94
C TYR A 200 -17.55 9.05 -0.90
N TRP A 201 -16.51 9.84 -1.17
CA TRP A 201 -15.95 10.77 -0.18
C TRP A 201 -15.43 12.09 -0.75
N LEU A 202 -15.46 12.27 -2.07
CA LEU A 202 -15.21 13.56 -2.73
C LEU A 202 -16.48 14.41 -2.76
#